data_AF-A0A7W6K923-F1
#
_entry.id   AF-A0A7W6K923-F1
#
_cell.length_a   1.000
_cell.length_b   1.000
_cell.length_c   1.000
_cell.angle_alpha   90.00
_cell.angle_beta   90.00
_cell.angle_gamma   90.00
#
_symmetry.space_group_name_H-M   'P 1'
#
loop_
_entity.id
_entity.type
_entity.pdbx_description
1 polymer ?
#
loop_
_entity_poly.entity_id
_entity_poly.type
_entity_poly.pdbx_seq_one_letter_code
_entity_poly.pdbx_strand_id
1 'polypeptide(L)'
;MSKLKLILVVFFIFLASGLWAQSSIVFVPEVYGTTLNGLFRASIYNPSGVKSVRMNITVTEARAGKIATIQTGVFTLNPGNNPIPTGVARSASVAMAQNATANFIRRNQYFPQGDYEYEFNIYSASSSEEIIIDQTFNHEITPPAPLDLIEPYDQDEICEKRPLLTWQPSIPKVDGLLYQVMLVEIKDKQNAVEALNYNLPIVNQKGVVANLLVYPPNSKELVAGKKYAWQVSAYRDQTIINRSDIWSFEVNCQDSVSTVIPNDYGYRDIEDLVKGNFYVADGQIRFALINSYNQQELKYSVRCINNPSKKIRNLPKLRLKRGQNKINIDLSHNFSFDDNYSYIMKIQMPDGSQKSLRFLYKQPAE
;
A
#
# COMPACT_ATOMS: atom_id res chain seq x y z
N MET A 1 52.94 -23.06 28.59
CA MET A 1 51.77 -23.75 28.00
C MET A 1 52.04 -25.25 27.98
N SER A 2 51.10 -26.08 28.45
CA SER A 2 51.23 -27.55 28.37
C SER A 2 51.43 -27.98 26.91
N LYS A 3 52.32 -28.96 26.66
CA LYS A 3 52.58 -29.52 25.32
C LYS A 3 51.28 -29.95 24.61
N LEU A 4 50.27 -30.37 25.38
CA LEU A 4 48.95 -30.75 24.88
C LEU A 4 48.16 -29.55 24.29
N LYS A 5 48.26 -28.37 24.91
CA LYS A 5 47.61 -27.15 24.39
C LYS A 5 48.29 -26.67 23.10
N LEU A 6 49.61 -26.83 22.98
CA LEU A 6 50.34 -26.49 21.76
C LEU A 6 49.95 -27.41 20.60
N ILE A 7 49.84 -28.72 20.86
CA ILE A 7 49.40 -29.71 19.86
C ILE A 7 47.96 -29.45 19.40
N LEU A 8 47.04 -29.14 20.33
CA LEU A 8 45.66 -28.80 20.00
C LEU A 8 45.56 -27.53 19.14
N VAL A 9 46.36 -26.50 19.44
CA VAL A 9 46.39 -25.26 18.65
C VAL A 9 46.94 -25.52 17.23
N VAL A 10 48.01 -26.29 17.09
CA VAL A 10 48.56 -26.66 15.78
C VAL A 10 47.56 -27.52 14.98
N PHE A 11 46.84 -28.43 15.64
CA PHE A 11 45.81 -29.25 15.00
C PHE A 11 44.61 -28.40 14.50
N PHE A 12 44.17 -27.41 15.29
CA PHE A 12 43.11 -26.47 14.87
C PHE A 12 43.54 -25.54 13.72
N ILE A 13 44.81 -25.14 13.67
CA ILE A 13 45.36 -24.33 12.57
C ILE A 13 45.41 -25.14 11.26
N PHE A 14 45.75 -26.43 11.32
CA PHE A 14 45.72 -27.31 10.15
C PHE A 14 44.28 -27.55 9.64
N LEU A 15 43.29 -27.70 10.54
CA LEU A 15 41.88 -27.83 10.19
C LEU A 15 41.29 -26.57 9.53
N ALA A 16 41.84 -25.39 9.80
CA ALA A 16 41.39 -24.12 9.20
C ALA A 16 41.99 -23.85 7.80
N SER A 17 43.01 -24.60 7.38
CA SER A 17 43.78 -24.31 6.13
C SER A 17 43.14 -24.82 4.84
N GLY A 18 41.90 -25.30 4.87
CA GLY A 18 41.25 -26.00 3.75
C GLY A 18 39.90 -25.44 3.28
N LEU A 19 39.53 -24.20 3.62
CA LEU A 19 38.30 -23.61 3.05
C LEU A 19 38.58 -23.10 1.64
N TRP A 20 38.43 -23.98 0.65
CA TRP A 20 38.44 -23.59 -0.75
C TRP A 20 37.20 -22.74 -0.99
N ALA A 21 37.39 -21.43 -1.18
CA ALA A 21 36.31 -20.56 -1.60
C ALA A 21 35.73 -21.12 -2.90
N GLN A 22 34.43 -21.39 -2.92
CA GLN A 22 33.75 -21.92 -4.09
C GLN A 22 33.35 -20.76 -5.00
N SER A 23 33.41 -20.98 -6.31
CA SER A 23 32.91 -20.02 -7.29
C SER A 23 31.38 -20.02 -7.23
N SER A 24 30.74 -18.87 -7.42
CA SER A 24 29.29 -18.75 -7.32
C SER A 24 28.73 -17.76 -8.34
N ILE A 25 27.43 -17.85 -8.57
CA ILE A 25 26.63 -17.01 -9.43
C ILE A 25 25.78 -16.12 -8.54
N VAL A 26 25.76 -14.84 -8.88
CA VAL A 26 24.89 -13.83 -8.31
C VAL A 26 23.87 -13.48 -9.39
N PHE A 27 22.62 -13.87 -9.15
CA PHE A 27 21.49 -13.60 -10.01
C PHE A 27 20.30 -13.19 -9.15
N VAL A 28 19.52 -12.21 -9.62
CA VAL A 28 18.34 -11.70 -8.93
C VAL A 28 17.13 -11.96 -9.84
N PRO A 29 16.47 -13.13 -9.69
CA PRO A 29 15.39 -13.55 -10.56
C PRO A 29 14.22 -12.58 -10.62
N GLU A 30 13.91 -11.90 -9.52
CA GLU A 30 12.82 -10.95 -9.40
C GLU A 30 13.02 -9.72 -10.31
N VAL A 31 14.27 -9.40 -10.64
CA VAL A 31 14.62 -8.25 -11.47
C VAL A 31 14.91 -8.67 -12.90
N TYR A 32 15.55 -9.81 -13.09
CA TYR A 32 16.14 -10.20 -14.37
C TYR A 32 15.58 -11.50 -14.96
N GLY A 33 14.76 -12.25 -14.21
CA GLY A 33 14.15 -13.52 -14.64
C GLY A 33 12.99 -13.39 -15.61
N THR A 34 12.57 -12.18 -15.98
CA THR A 34 11.36 -11.97 -16.80
C THR A 34 11.60 -12.06 -18.31
N THR A 35 12.85 -12.18 -18.76
CA THR A 35 13.21 -12.27 -20.18
C THR A 35 14.46 -13.13 -20.38
N LEU A 36 14.64 -13.70 -21.58
CA LEU A 36 15.85 -14.48 -21.90
C LEU A 36 17.11 -13.62 -21.81
N ASN A 37 17.02 -12.35 -22.23
CA ASN A 37 18.13 -11.40 -22.15
C ASN A 37 18.50 -11.03 -20.71
N GLY A 38 17.50 -10.99 -19.82
CA GLY A 38 17.71 -10.72 -18.41
C GLY A 38 18.57 -11.78 -17.74
N LEU A 39 18.51 -13.04 -18.18
CA LEU A 39 19.34 -14.14 -17.64
C LEU A 39 20.85 -13.86 -17.77
N PHE A 40 21.27 -13.05 -18.76
CA PHE A 40 22.67 -12.62 -18.91
C PHE A 40 23.09 -11.49 -17.95
N ARG A 41 22.19 -11.00 -17.09
CA ARG A 41 22.50 -10.03 -16.03
C ARG A 41 23.07 -10.68 -14.77
N ALA A 42 23.21 -12.01 -14.76
CA ALA A 42 23.98 -12.71 -13.74
C ALA A 42 25.46 -12.28 -13.75
N SER A 43 26.09 -12.33 -12.58
CA SER A 43 27.53 -12.19 -12.44
C SER A 43 28.13 -13.39 -11.72
N ILE A 44 29.38 -13.70 -12.03
CA ILE A 44 30.07 -14.89 -11.54
C ILE A 44 31.20 -14.44 -10.61
N TYR A 45 31.09 -14.79 -9.34
CA TYR A 45 32.17 -14.64 -8.38
C TYR A 45 33.16 -15.80 -8.52
N ASN A 46 34.41 -15.46 -8.85
CA ASN A 46 35.50 -16.42 -8.94
C ASN A 46 36.57 -16.04 -7.90
N PRO A 47 36.84 -16.87 -6.89
CA PRO A 47 37.68 -16.47 -5.75
C PRO A 47 39.17 -16.41 -6.08
N SER A 48 39.63 -17.19 -7.06
CA SER A 48 41.06 -17.24 -7.40
C SER A 48 41.29 -17.81 -8.80
N GLY A 49 42.46 -17.48 -9.36
CA GLY A 49 42.91 -17.95 -10.67
C GLY A 49 42.11 -17.39 -11.83
N VAL A 50 42.68 -17.50 -13.04
CA VAL A 50 41.96 -17.21 -14.28
C VAL A 50 41.41 -18.52 -14.81
N LYS A 51 40.11 -18.58 -15.11
CA LYS A 51 39.45 -19.79 -15.62
C LYS A 51 38.83 -19.50 -16.99
N SER A 52 39.02 -20.40 -17.94
CA SER A 52 38.25 -20.37 -19.19
C SER A 52 37.05 -21.28 -19.04
N VAL A 53 35.85 -20.76 -19.28
CA VAL A 53 34.60 -21.45 -18.99
C VAL A 53 33.59 -21.27 -20.11
N ARG A 54 32.56 -22.12 -20.12
CA ARG A 54 31.32 -21.95 -20.89
C ARG A 54 30.14 -22.08 -19.95
N MET A 55 29.01 -21.45 -20.27
CA MET A 55 27.84 -21.44 -19.42
C MET A 55 26.63 -22.01 -20.17
N ASN A 56 25.89 -22.88 -19.48
CA ASN A 56 24.56 -23.30 -19.89
C ASN A 56 23.53 -22.73 -18.91
N ILE A 57 22.40 -22.26 -19.44
CA ILE A 57 21.24 -21.87 -18.64
C ILE A 57 20.06 -22.70 -19.11
N THR A 58 19.45 -23.46 -18.20
CA THR A 58 18.19 -24.17 -18.45
C THR A 58 17.06 -23.41 -17.77
N VAL A 59 16.02 -23.14 -18.54
CA VAL A 59 14.79 -22.51 -18.05
C VAL A 59 13.69 -23.55 -18.05
N THR A 60 13.02 -23.71 -16.91
CA THR A 60 11.89 -24.63 -16.73
C THR A 60 10.72 -23.86 -16.12
N GLU A 61 9.51 -24.05 -16.65
CA GLU A 61 8.26 -23.62 -15.98
C GLU A 61 7.63 -24.84 -15.32
N ALA A 62 7.13 -24.73 -14.09
CA ALA A 62 6.53 -25.85 -13.36
C ALA A 62 5.41 -26.57 -14.14
N ARG A 63 4.64 -25.85 -14.98
CA ARG A 63 3.52 -26.43 -15.76
C ARG A 63 3.91 -26.91 -17.15
N ALA A 64 4.73 -26.16 -17.90
CA ALA A 64 5.12 -26.54 -19.25
C ALA A 64 6.42 -27.38 -19.32
N GLY A 65 7.11 -27.56 -18.19
CA GLY A 65 8.42 -28.19 -18.13
C GLY A 65 9.49 -27.31 -18.78
N LYS A 66 10.48 -27.94 -19.41
CA LYS A 66 11.60 -27.24 -20.03
C LYS A 66 11.13 -26.24 -21.10
N ILE A 67 11.59 -24.99 -20.99
CA ILE A 67 11.23 -23.87 -21.87
C ILE A 67 12.35 -23.54 -22.85
N ALA A 68 13.57 -23.39 -22.35
CA ALA A 68 14.71 -23.00 -23.15
C ALA A 68 16.02 -23.56 -22.57
N THR A 69 17.00 -23.76 -23.43
CA THR A 69 18.40 -23.93 -23.06
C THR A 69 19.23 -22.89 -23.79
N ILE A 70 20.00 -22.13 -23.04
CA ILE A 70 20.97 -21.17 -23.55
C ILE A 70 22.35 -21.76 -23.35
N GLN A 71 23.19 -21.71 -24.37
CA GLN A 71 24.58 -22.12 -24.30
C GLN A 71 25.48 -21.01 -24.85
N THR A 72 26.42 -20.55 -24.04
CA THR A 72 27.37 -19.52 -24.43
C THR A 72 28.59 -20.10 -25.15
N GLY A 73 29.30 -19.24 -25.88
CA GLY A 73 30.70 -19.51 -26.22
C GLY A 73 31.61 -19.50 -24.99
N VAL A 74 32.89 -19.84 -25.20
CA VAL A 74 33.91 -19.81 -24.15
C VAL A 74 34.24 -18.36 -23.78
N PHE A 75 34.39 -18.09 -22.49
CA PHE A 75 34.81 -16.80 -21.95
C PHE A 75 35.67 -16.97 -20.70
N THR A 76 36.32 -15.90 -20.27
CA THR A 76 37.30 -15.92 -19.19
C THR A 76 36.71 -15.33 -17.91
N LEU A 77 36.89 -16.04 -16.79
CA LEU A 77 36.67 -15.54 -15.44
C LEU A 77 38.00 -15.10 -14.85
N ASN A 78 38.08 -13.83 -14.44
CA ASN A 78 39.17 -13.31 -13.63
C ASN A 78 38.86 -13.49 -12.14
N PRO A 79 39.83 -13.38 -11.23
CA PRO A 79 39.55 -13.30 -9.81
C PRO A 79 38.60 -12.11 -9.49
N GLY A 80 37.61 -12.32 -8.63
CA GLY A 80 36.58 -11.36 -8.26
C GLY A 80 35.24 -11.57 -8.97
N ASN A 81 34.46 -10.49 -9.09
CA ASN A 81 33.14 -10.52 -9.72
C ASN A 81 33.24 -10.31 -11.24
N ASN A 82 32.66 -11.21 -12.02
CA ASN A 82 32.72 -11.21 -13.48
C ASN A 82 31.30 -11.10 -14.04
N PRO A 83 30.89 -9.95 -14.61
CA PRO A 83 29.66 -9.90 -15.40
C PRO A 83 29.81 -10.74 -16.67
N ILE A 84 28.72 -11.29 -17.17
CA ILE A 84 28.74 -12.00 -18.46
C ILE A 84 29.08 -10.99 -19.57
N PRO A 85 30.14 -11.23 -20.38
CA PRO A 85 30.51 -10.29 -21.45
C PRO A 85 29.39 -10.14 -22.48
N THR A 86 29.15 -8.89 -22.92
CA THR A 86 28.05 -8.58 -23.86
C THR A 86 28.19 -9.30 -25.20
N GLY A 87 29.42 -9.48 -25.70
CA GLY A 87 29.70 -10.25 -26.92
C GLY A 87 29.30 -11.72 -26.77
N VAL A 88 29.60 -12.32 -25.62
CA VAL A 88 29.29 -13.72 -25.30
C VAL A 88 27.78 -13.94 -25.18
N ALA A 89 27.08 -13.01 -24.53
CA ALA A 89 25.62 -13.03 -24.45
C ALA A 89 24.96 -12.92 -25.83
N ARG A 90 25.46 -12.03 -26.70
CA ARG A 90 24.92 -11.85 -28.06
C ARG A 90 25.15 -13.04 -28.98
N SER A 91 26.26 -13.75 -28.81
CA SER A 91 26.59 -14.94 -29.62
C SER A 91 26.09 -16.24 -29.00
N ALA A 92 25.35 -16.19 -27.89
CA ALA A 92 24.83 -17.39 -27.24
C ALA A 92 23.79 -18.08 -28.12
N SER A 93 23.87 -19.41 -28.18
CA SER A 93 22.86 -20.23 -28.83
C SER A 93 21.66 -20.41 -27.90
N VAL A 94 20.44 -20.25 -28.42
CA VAL A 94 19.21 -20.41 -27.66
C VAL A 94 18.34 -21.47 -28.32
N ALA A 95 18.19 -22.62 -27.66
CA ALA A 95 17.32 -23.70 -28.07
C ALA A 95 15.99 -23.59 -27.32
N MET A 96 14.90 -23.30 -28.04
CA MET A 96 13.56 -23.20 -27.46
C MET A 96 12.82 -24.54 -27.54
N ALA A 97 12.06 -24.87 -26.50
CA ALA A 97 11.19 -26.03 -26.48
C ALA A 97 9.98 -25.88 -27.44
N GLN A 98 9.34 -27.00 -27.76
CA GLN A 98 8.15 -27.05 -28.61
C GLN A 98 6.86 -27.06 -27.78
N ASN A 99 6.70 -26.10 -26.87
CA ASN A 99 5.50 -25.95 -26.04
C ASN A 99 4.90 -24.53 -26.15
N ALA A 100 3.68 -24.37 -25.62
CA ALA A 100 2.93 -23.11 -25.73
C ALA A 100 3.68 -21.94 -25.07
N THR A 101 4.25 -22.15 -23.89
CA THR A 101 5.03 -21.15 -23.13
C THR A 101 6.28 -20.71 -23.91
N ALA A 102 7.07 -21.62 -24.45
CA ALA A 102 8.23 -21.31 -25.28
C ALA A 102 7.85 -20.58 -26.58
N ASN A 103 6.74 -20.97 -27.22
CA ASN A 103 6.20 -20.27 -28.40
C ASN A 103 5.71 -18.85 -28.08
N PHE A 104 5.18 -18.62 -26.88
CA PHE A 104 4.81 -17.30 -26.40
C PHE A 104 6.06 -16.43 -26.19
N ILE A 105 7.04 -16.92 -25.43
CA ILE A 105 8.29 -16.20 -25.14
C ILE A 105 9.02 -15.85 -26.44
N ARG A 106 9.09 -16.78 -27.41
CA ARG A 106 9.71 -16.52 -28.71
C ARG A 106 9.08 -15.33 -29.45
N ARG A 107 7.76 -15.17 -29.35
CA ARG A 107 7.02 -14.10 -30.03
C ARG A 107 7.08 -12.78 -29.28
N ASN A 108 6.91 -12.83 -27.95
CA ASN A 108 6.69 -11.65 -27.13
C ASN A 108 7.96 -11.17 -26.39
N GLN A 109 9.01 -12.00 -26.34
CA GLN A 109 10.31 -11.70 -25.73
C GLN A 109 10.28 -11.50 -24.19
N TYR A 110 9.16 -11.83 -23.53
CA TYR A 110 9.02 -11.86 -22.08
C TYR A 110 8.33 -13.14 -21.60
N PHE A 111 8.55 -13.45 -20.33
CA PHE A 111 8.06 -14.66 -19.69
C PHE A 111 6.64 -14.43 -19.17
N PRO A 112 5.67 -15.28 -19.53
CA PRO A 112 4.31 -15.17 -19.00
C PRO A 112 4.26 -15.57 -17.52
N GLN A 113 3.13 -15.31 -16.87
CA GLN A 113 2.91 -15.71 -15.47
C GLN A 113 3.15 -17.22 -15.27
N GLY A 114 3.89 -17.57 -14.22
CA GLY A 114 4.16 -18.95 -13.84
C GLY A 114 5.34 -19.07 -12.87
N ASP A 115 5.55 -20.28 -12.35
CA ASP A 115 6.69 -20.63 -11.53
C ASP A 115 7.85 -21.09 -12.41
N TYR A 116 8.95 -20.35 -12.36
CA TYR A 116 10.14 -20.61 -13.16
C TYR A 116 11.32 -21.02 -12.31
N GLU A 117 12.09 -21.94 -12.87
CA GLU A 117 13.38 -22.37 -12.37
C GLU A 117 14.44 -22.01 -13.43
N TYR A 118 15.51 -21.37 -12.98
CA TYR A 118 16.70 -21.02 -13.78
C TYR A 118 17.90 -21.78 -13.22
N GLU A 119 18.31 -22.82 -13.93
CA GLU A 119 19.48 -23.61 -13.61
C GLU A 119 20.66 -23.06 -14.41
N PHE A 120 21.71 -22.61 -13.72
CA PHE A 120 22.94 -22.15 -14.31
C PHE A 120 24.05 -23.17 -14.05
N ASN A 121 24.57 -23.76 -15.13
CA ASN A 121 25.73 -24.64 -15.05
C ASN A 121 26.92 -23.99 -15.76
N ILE A 122 28.04 -23.85 -15.06
CA ILE A 122 29.30 -23.36 -15.62
C ILE A 122 30.25 -24.54 -15.76
N TYR A 123 30.72 -24.76 -16.98
CA TYR A 123 31.66 -25.83 -17.30
C TYR A 123 33.05 -25.26 -17.56
N SER A 124 34.06 -26.06 -17.25
CA SER A 124 35.42 -25.82 -17.72
C SER A 124 35.47 -25.80 -19.24
N ALA A 125 36.28 -24.92 -19.84
CA ALA A 125 36.47 -24.91 -21.29
C ALA A 125 37.27 -26.14 -21.78
N SER A 126 38.07 -26.76 -20.91
CA SER A 126 38.90 -27.93 -21.26
C SER A 126 38.16 -29.26 -21.16
N SER A 127 37.02 -29.31 -20.47
CA SER A 127 36.22 -30.53 -20.32
C SER A 127 34.74 -30.20 -20.34
N SER A 128 33.99 -30.90 -21.19
CA SER A 128 32.55 -30.72 -21.28
C SER A 128 31.76 -31.28 -20.09
N GLU A 129 32.39 -32.14 -19.30
CA GLU A 129 31.77 -32.85 -18.16
C GLU A 129 32.15 -32.24 -16.81
N GLU A 130 33.20 -31.41 -16.76
CA GLU A 130 33.64 -30.76 -15.54
C GLU A 130 32.76 -29.53 -15.26
N ILE A 131 31.79 -29.69 -14.33
CA ILE A 131 30.96 -28.61 -13.81
C ILE A 131 31.73 -27.91 -12.69
N ILE A 132 31.97 -26.61 -12.87
CA ILE A 132 32.64 -25.72 -11.90
C ILE A 132 31.60 -25.10 -10.96
N ILE A 133 30.43 -24.74 -11.48
CA ILE A 133 29.32 -24.17 -10.71
C ILE A 133 28.02 -24.79 -11.20
N ASP A 134 27.18 -25.19 -10.25
CA ASP A 134 25.82 -25.64 -10.47
C ASP A 134 24.90 -24.91 -9.47
N GLN A 135 24.08 -23.98 -9.96
CA GLN A 135 23.20 -23.20 -9.11
C GLN A 135 21.84 -22.94 -9.75
N THR A 136 20.81 -23.13 -8.93
CA THR A 136 19.42 -23.01 -9.34
C THR A 136 18.75 -21.85 -8.60
N PHE A 137 17.99 -21.07 -9.34
CA PHE A 137 17.19 -19.97 -8.82
C PHE A 137 15.72 -20.16 -9.18
N ASN A 138 14.84 -19.95 -8.22
CA ASN A 138 13.39 -20.06 -8.42
C ASN A 138 12.74 -18.68 -8.40
N HIS A 139 11.75 -18.47 -9.24
CA HIS A 139 10.97 -17.24 -9.28
C HIS A 139 9.56 -17.49 -9.78
N GLU A 140 8.59 -17.07 -8.98
CA GLU A 140 7.22 -16.95 -9.42
C GLU A 140 7.04 -15.60 -10.13
N ILE A 141 6.76 -15.65 -11.44
CA ILE A 141 6.32 -14.48 -12.19
C ILE A 141 4.82 -14.39 -11.99
N THR A 142 4.39 -13.45 -11.14
CA THR A 142 2.99 -13.05 -11.01
C THR A 142 2.75 -11.74 -11.76
N PRO A 143 1.50 -11.47 -12.21
CA PRO A 143 1.13 -10.12 -12.58
C PRO A 143 1.43 -9.21 -11.38
N PRO A 144 2.14 -8.09 -11.55
CA PRO A 144 2.36 -7.16 -10.44
C PRO A 144 1.00 -6.77 -9.87
N ALA A 145 0.87 -6.78 -8.55
CA ALA A 145 -0.34 -6.29 -7.90
C ALA A 145 -0.65 -4.87 -8.43
N PRO A 146 -1.93 -4.49 -8.60
CA PRO A 146 -2.30 -3.15 -9.02
C PRO A 146 -1.60 -2.11 -8.17
N LEU A 147 -1.26 -0.98 -8.78
CA LEU A 147 -0.79 0.17 -8.03
C LEU A 147 -2.03 0.85 -7.44
N ASP A 148 -2.26 0.68 -6.14
CA ASP A 148 -3.46 1.17 -5.49
C ASP A 148 -3.30 2.65 -5.14
N LEU A 149 -4.25 3.48 -5.56
CA LEU A 149 -4.31 4.88 -5.15
C LEU A 149 -4.84 4.96 -3.71
N ILE A 150 -4.46 6.02 -2.98
CA ILE A 150 -4.86 6.21 -1.58
C ILE A 150 -5.63 7.52 -1.42
N GLU A 151 -5.03 8.65 -1.85
CA GLU A 151 -5.59 9.99 -1.65
C GLU A 151 -5.24 10.88 -2.84
N PRO A 152 -6.16 11.71 -3.37
CA PRO A 152 -7.60 11.75 -3.06
C PRO A 152 -8.33 10.47 -3.47
N TYR A 153 -9.38 10.08 -2.73
CA TYR A 153 -10.12 8.84 -2.99
C TYR A 153 -10.93 8.91 -4.29
N ASP A 154 -11.32 7.76 -4.85
CA ASP A 154 -12.15 7.76 -6.06
C ASP A 154 -13.56 8.30 -5.76
N GLN A 155 -14.01 9.18 -6.64
CA GLN A 155 -15.23 9.98 -6.56
C GLN A 155 -15.32 10.89 -5.33
N ASP A 156 -14.19 11.24 -4.70
CA ASP A 156 -14.18 12.09 -3.51
C ASP A 156 -14.48 13.56 -3.83
N GLU A 157 -14.96 14.30 -2.82
CA GLU A 157 -15.15 15.74 -2.85
C GLU A 157 -14.16 16.41 -1.89
N ILE A 158 -13.19 17.15 -2.43
CA ILE A 158 -12.13 17.78 -1.65
C ILE A 158 -12.21 19.30 -1.71
N CYS A 159 -11.78 19.96 -0.63
CA CYS A 159 -11.64 21.42 -0.61
C CYS A 159 -10.27 21.90 -1.10
N GLU A 160 -9.24 21.07 -0.97
CA GLU A 160 -7.86 21.44 -1.27
C GLU A 160 -7.66 21.65 -2.78
N LYS A 161 -7.31 22.87 -3.19
CA LYS A 161 -6.99 23.20 -4.59
C LYS A 161 -5.61 22.72 -5.04
N ARG A 162 -4.81 22.20 -4.10
CA ARG A 162 -3.47 21.66 -4.30
C ARG A 162 -3.31 20.39 -3.46
N PRO A 163 -4.08 19.32 -3.77
CA PRO A 163 -4.11 18.13 -2.94
C PRO A 163 -2.77 17.39 -2.96
N LEU A 164 -2.48 16.70 -1.85
CA LEU A 164 -1.44 15.70 -1.80
C LEU A 164 -1.93 14.44 -2.53
N LEU A 165 -1.14 13.92 -3.46
CA LEU A 165 -1.45 12.68 -4.18
C LEU A 165 -0.62 11.53 -3.59
N THR A 166 -1.25 10.45 -3.14
CA THR A 166 -0.57 9.31 -2.50
C THR A 166 -1.06 7.98 -3.02
N TRP A 167 -0.15 6.99 -3.08
CA TRP A 167 -0.46 5.66 -3.59
C TRP A 167 0.35 4.59 -2.85
N GLN A 168 -0.13 3.36 -2.89
CA GLN A 168 0.59 2.19 -2.46
C GLN A 168 1.45 1.67 -3.64
N PRO A 169 2.73 1.34 -3.42
CA PRO A 169 3.58 0.77 -4.46
C PRO A 169 3.14 -0.66 -4.80
N SER A 170 3.41 -1.10 -6.02
CA SER A 170 3.19 -2.50 -6.42
C SER A 170 4.04 -3.46 -5.58
N ILE A 171 3.47 -4.64 -5.31
CA ILE A 171 4.13 -5.75 -4.62
C ILE A 171 4.33 -6.89 -5.64
N PRO A 172 5.54 -7.49 -5.72
CA PRO A 172 6.75 -7.18 -4.95
C PRO A 172 7.41 -5.86 -5.38
N LYS A 173 8.14 -5.22 -4.45
CA LYS A 173 8.84 -3.96 -4.72
C LYS A 173 9.97 -4.21 -5.73
N VAL A 174 9.93 -3.49 -6.85
CA VAL A 174 11.01 -3.49 -7.86
C VAL A 174 12.00 -2.37 -7.54
N ASP A 175 13.29 -2.70 -7.39
CA ASP A 175 14.33 -1.70 -7.14
C ASP A 175 14.58 -0.81 -8.37
N GLY A 176 14.78 0.48 -8.12
CA GLY A 176 15.01 1.50 -9.16
C GLY A 176 13.74 1.91 -9.94
N LEU A 177 12.55 1.55 -9.45
CA LEU A 177 11.28 2.00 -10.01
C LEU A 177 11.09 3.50 -9.82
N LEU A 178 10.60 4.18 -10.85
CA LEU A 178 10.19 5.58 -10.82
C LEU A 178 8.70 5.69 -11.16
N TYR A 179 8.06 6.75 -10.67
CA TYR A 179 6.65 7.01 -10.96
C TYR A 179 6.47 8.25 -11.83
N GLN A 180 5.45 8.18 -12.68
CA GLN A 180 4.86 9.30 -13.37
C GLN A 180 3.45 9.51 -12.84
N VAL A 181 3.15 10.72 -12.37
CA VAL A 181 1.82 11.11 -11.90
C VAL A 181 1.20 12.07 -12.91
N MET A 182 0.01 11.74 -13.38
CA MET A 182 -0.78 12.56 -14.30
C MET A 182 -2.08 12.99 -13.64
N LEU A 183 -2.41 14.28 -13.75
CA LEU A 183 -3.66 14.88 -13.29
C LEU A 183 -4.22 15.78 -14.39
N VAL A 184 -5.48 15.58 -14.74
CA VAL A 184 -6.19 16.31 -15.80
C VAL A 184 -7.54 16.81 -15.30
N GLU A 185 -8.03 17.91 -15.86
CA GLU A 185 -9.43 18.32 -15.72
C GLU A 185 -10.33 17.39 -16.54
N ILE A 186 -11.47 16.97 -15.99
CA ILE A 186 -12.54 16.29 -16.72
C ILE A 186 -13.51 17.37 -17.23
N LYS A 187 -13.65 17.48 -18.56
CA LYS A 187 -14.55 18.46 -19.18
C LYS A 187 -15.97 17.94 -19.26
N ASP A 188 -16.91 18.84 -19.53
CA ASP A 188 -18.32 18.49 -19.71
C ASP A 188 -18.51 17.34 -20.71
N LYS A 189 -19.31 16.34 -20.30
CA LYS A 189 -19.65 15.12 -21.06
C LYS A 189 -18.48 14.15 -21.30
N GLN A 190 -17.32 14.41 -20.73
CA GLN A 190 -16.16 13.52 -20.81
C GLN A 190 -16.11 12.59 -19.59
N ASN A 191 -15.65 11.35 -19.78
CA ASN A 191 -15.31 10.47 -18.65
C ASN A 191 -13.82 10.59 -18.26
N ALA A 192 -13.44 10.03 -17.11
CA ALA A 192 -12.08 10.12 -16.58
C ALA A 192 -11.00 9.54 -17.52
N VAL A 193 -11.33 8.44 -18.23
CA VAL A 193 -10.42 7.78 -19.18
C VAL A 193 -10.18 8.65 -20.40
N GLU A 194 -11.24 9.22 -20.97
CA GLU A 194 -11.16 10.17 -22.08
C GLU A 194 -10.38 11.42 -21.67
N ALA A 195 -10.59 11.92 -20.46
CA ALA A 195 -9.88 13.10 -19.95
C ALA A 195 -8.38 12.88 -19.93
N LEU A 196 -7.91 11.74 -19.39
CA LEU A 196 -6.47 11.44 -19.33
C LEU A 196 -5.83 11.26 -20.71
N ASN A 197 -6.58 10.73 -21.68
CA ASN A 197 -6.04 10.47 -23.02
C ASN A 197 -5.98 11.72 -23.91
N TYR A 198 -6.93 12.65 -23.75
CA TYR A 198 -7.11 13.76 -24.71
C TYR A 198 -6.89 15.16 -24.14
N ASN A 199 -6.93 15.35 -22.82
CA ASN A 199 -6.75 16.68 -22.24
C ASN A 199 -5.28 16.98 -21.93
N LEU A 200 -4.94 18.27 -21.94
CA LEU A 200 -3.63 18.72 -21.48
C LEU A 200 -3.54 18.53 -19.96
N PRO A 201 -2.50 17.85 -19.45
CA PRO A 201 -2.34 17.63 -18.02
C PRO A 201 -2.03 18.93 -17.26
N ILE A 202 -2.66 19.07 -16.10
CA ILE A 202 -2.36 20.10 -15.11
C ILE A 202 -1.08 19.72 -14.34
N VAL A 203 -0.97 18.42 -14.01
CA VAL A 203 0.24 17.82 -13.47
C VAL A 203 0.64 16.66 -14.37
N ASN A 204 1.91 16.65 -14.77
CA ASN A 204 2.55 15.53 -15.45
C ASN A 204 3.97 15.40 -14.91
N GLN A 205 4.10 14.89 -13.69
CA GLN A 205 5.37 14.80 -13.00
C GLN A 205 5.98 13.42 -13.23
N LYS A 206 7.15 13.38 -13.87
CA LYS A 206 7.96 12.16 -14.04
C LYS A 206 9.10 12.12 -13.02
N GLY A 207 9.67 10.93 -12.82
CA GLY A 207 10.84 10.73 -11.97
C GLY A 207 10.54 10.80 -10.48
N VAL A 208 9.29 10.59 -10.07
CA VAL A 208 8.94 10.58 -8.64
C VAL A 208 9.46 9.29 -8.02
N VAL A 209 10.28 9.40 -6.98
CA VAL A 209 10.88 8.25 -6.27
C VAL A 209 10.04 7.81 -5.07
N ALA A 210 9.38 8.77 -4.41
CA ALA A 210 8.48 8.50 -3.29
C ALA A 210 7.11 8.01 -3.78
N ASN A 211 6.34 7.39 -2.89
CA ASN A 211 4.95 6.98 -3.17
C ASN A 211 3.94 8.09 -2.84
N LEU A 212 4.39 9.33 -2.93
CA LEU A 212 3.58 10.53 -2.76
C LEU A 212 4.10 11.61 -3.70
N LEU A 213 3.19 12.49 -4.12
CA LEU A 213 3.51 13.71 -4.83
C LEU A 213 2.82 14.88 -4.12
N VAL A 214 3.63 15.76 -3.54
CA VAL A 214 3.19 17.09 -3.14
C VAL A 214 2.86 17.87 -4.41
N TYR A 215 1.70 18.52 -4.42
CA TYR A 215 1.22 19.26 -5.59
C TYR A 215 2.29 20.25 -6.10
N PRO A 216 2.70 20.18 -7.39
CA PRO A 216 3.78 21.02 -7.88
C PRO A 216 3.47 22.52 -7.75
N PRO A 217 4.39 23.34 -7.22
CA PRO A 217 4.13 24.77 -6.99
C PRO A 217 4.01 25.56 -8.31
N ASN A 218 4.64 25.07 -9.38
CA ASN A 218 4.58 25.63 -10.73
C ASN A 218 3.35 25.18 -11.54
N SER A 219 2.61 24.17 -11.07
CA SER A 219 1.34 23.77 -11.68
C SER A 219 0.23 24.74 -11.28
N LYS A 220 -0.70 24.95 -12.22
CA LYS A 220 -1.93 25.72 -11.96
C LYS A 220 -2.69 25.09 -10.80
N GLU A 221 -3.28 25.91 -9.94
CA GLU A 221 -4.18 25.43 -8.90
C GLU A 221 -5.45 24.84 -9.52
N LEU A 222 -6.08 23.91 -8.79
CA LEU A 222 -7.36 23.36 -9.18
C LEU A 222 -8.48 24.37 -8.91
N VAL A 223 -9.46 24.41 -9.81
CA VAL A 223 -10.63 25.28 -9.76
C VAL A 223 -11.78 24.56 -9.05
N ALA A 224 -12.48 25.28 -8.17
CA ALA A 224 -13.65 24.80 -7.47
C ALA A 224 -14.85 24.56 -8.41
N GLY A 225 -15.69 23.57 -8.07
CA GLY A 225 -16.82 23.10 -8.88
C GLY A 225 -16.40 22.31 -10.13
N LYS A 226 -15.13 21.87 -10.20
CA LYS A 226 -14.61 21.08 -11.32
C LYS A 226 -14.16 19.71 -10.88
N LYS A 227 -14.24 18.76 -11.82
CA LYS A 227 -13.80 17.38 -11.66
C LYS A 227 -12.44 17.14 -12.29
N TYR A 228 -11.67 16.27 -11.68
CA TYR A 228 -10.32 15.92 -12.11
C TYR A 228 -10.15 14.41 -12.13
N ALA A 229 -9.34 13.92 -13.06
CA ALA A 229 -8.91 12.52 -13.12
C ALA A 229 -7.42 12.44 -12.92
N TRP A 230 -6.96 11.40 -12.21
CA TRP A 230 -5.55 11.17 -11.99
C TRP A 230 -5.17 9.70 -12.05
N GLN A 231 -3.91 9.46 -12.40
CA GLN A 231 -3.34 8.13 -12.52
C GLN A 231 -1.85 8.17 -12.21
N VAL A 232 -1.35 7.07 -11.66
CA VAL A 232 0.06 6.84 -11.43
C VAL A 232 0.56 5.70 -12.32
N SER A 233 1.64 5.95 -13.05
CA SER A 233 2.35 4.94 -13.86
C SER A 233 3.70 4.65 -13.24
N ALA A 234 3.95 3.38 -12.96
CA ALA A 234 5.25 2.87 -12.53
C ALA A 234 6.09 2.50 -13.76
N TYR A 235 7.32 2.99 -13.84
CA TYR A 235 8.21 2.71 -14.96
C TYR A 235 9.66 2.53 -14.52
N ARG A 236 10.44 1.86 -15.36
CA ARG A 236 11.90 1.78 -15.27
C ARG A 236 12.49 2.09 -16.63
N ASP A 237 13.46 2.99 -16.66
CA ASP A 237 14.00 3.56 -17.90
C ASP A 237 12.90 4.18 -18.78
N GLN A 238 12.52 3.52 -19.88
CA GLN A 238 11.46 3.95 -20.80
C GLN A 238 10.24 3.03 -20.80
N THR A 239 10.26 1.96 -20.02
CA THR A 239 9.22 0.92 -20.04
C THR A 239 8.27 1.10 -18.87
N ILE A 240 6.97 1.24 -19.17
CA ILE A 240 5.91 1.22 -18.17
C ILE A 240 5.74 -0.22 -17.69
N ILE A 241 5.93 -0.42 -16.39
CA ILE A 241 5.82 -1.71 -15.73
C ILE A 241 4.39 -1.92 -15.23
N ASN A 242 3.78 -0.87 -14.68
CA ASN A 242 2.43 -0.93 -14.14
C ASN A 242 1.72 0.43 -14.20
N ARG A 243 0.39 0.41 -14.12
CA ARG A 243 -0.45 1.61 -13.97
C ARG A 243 -1.50 1.36 -12.90
N SER A 244 -1.87 2.40 -12.16
CA SER A 244 -3.06 2.38 -11.32
C SER A 244 -4.32 2.40 -12.15
N ASP A 245 -5.45 2.14 -11.49
CA ASP A 245 -6.74 2.62 -11.94
C ASP A 245 -6.75 4.14 -12.09
N ILE A 246 -7.75 4.62 -12.82
CA ILE A 246 -7.99 6.04 -13.02
C ILE A 246 -9.04 6.45 -12.00
N TRP A 247 -8.61 7.21 -11.00
CA TRP A 247 -9.52 7.78 -10.02
C TRP A 247 -9.89 9.19 -10.43
N SER A 248 -11.08 9.62 -10.02
CA SER A 248 -11.50 11.01 -10.17
C SER A 248 -11.97 11.60 -8.87
N PHE A 249 -11.86 12.91 -8.72
CA PHE A 249 -12.38 13.64 -7.57
C PHE A 249 -12.90 15.00 -8.03
N GLU A 250 -13.74 15.62 -7.21
CA GLU A 250 -14.25 16.97 -7.42
C GLU A 250 -13.64 17.93 -6.42
N VAL A 251 -13.22 19.11 -6.88
CA VAL A 251 -12.83 20.18 -5.96
C VAL A 251 -14.08 20.96 -5.62
N ASN A 252 -14.72 20.61 -4.50
CA ASN A 252 -15.92 21.28 -4.04
C ASN A 252 -15.66 21.88 -2.65
N CYS A 253 -15.37 23.19 -2.65
CA CYS A 253 -15.37 23.99 -1.43
C CYS A 253 -16.79 24.47 -1.10
N GLN A 254 -17.78 23.58 -1.17
CA GLN A 254 -18.99 23.84 -0.42
C GLN A 254 -18.62 23.55 1.02
N ASP A 255 -18.37 24.61 1.77
CA ASP A 255 -18.58 24.58 3.20
C ASP A 255 -19.99 24.01 3.41
N SER A 256 -20.09 22.70 3.65
CA SER A 256 -21.12 22.17 4.53
C SER A 256 -20.77 22.55 5.97
N VAL A 257 -20.29 23.77 6.20
CA VAL A 257 -20.94 24.61 7.20
C VAL A 257 -22.36 24.82 6.66
N SER A 258 -23.20 23.79 6.77
CA SER A 258 -24.64 23.99 6.92
C SER A 258 -24.75 25.20 7.80
N THR A 259 -25.29 26.31 7.26
CA THR A 259 -25.45 27.60 7.94
C THR A 259 -25.54 27.30 9.42
N VAL A 260 -24.52 27.69 10.20
CA VAL A 260 -24.61 27.54 11.65
C VAL A 260 -25.87 28.31 12.00
N ILE A 261 -26.97 27.59 12.16
CA ILE A 261 -28.12 28.09 12.88
C ILE A 261 -27.46 28.49 14.19
N PRO A 262 -27.59 29.74 14.65
CA PRO A 262 -26.82 30.24 15.80
C PRO A 262 -26.91 29.38 17.07
N ASN A 263 -27.76 28.33 17.09
CA ASN A 263 -27.96 27.36 18.15
C ASN A 263 -27.76 25.88 17.72
N ASP A 264 -26.97 25.55 16.68
CA ASP A 264 -26.60 24.14 16.37
C ASP A 264 -25.22 23.73 16.88
N TYR A 265 -25.14 23.41 18.18
CA TYR A 265 -23.94 22.86 18.83
C TYR A 265 -23.57 21.43 18.37
N GLY A 266 -24.26 20.87 17.37
CA GLY A 266 -24.04 19.53 16.84
C GLY A 266 -24.44 18.41 17.82
N TYR A 267 -24.35 17.16 17.36
CA TYR A 267 -24.57 15.99 18.21
C TYR A 267 -23.21 15.37 18.56
N ARG A 268 -22.89 15.25 19.86
CA ARG A 268 -21.67 14.56 20.34
C ARG A 268 -21.95 13.08 20.53
N ASP A 269 -21.01 12.20 20.18
CA ASP A 269 -21.16 10.79 20.50
C ASP A 269 -21.20 10.61 22.03
N ILE A 270 -22.18 9.86 22.52
CA ILE A 270 -22.32 9.61 23.95
C ILE A 270 -21.08 8.92 24.55
N GLU A 271 -20.34 8.13 23.77
CA GLU A 271 -19.14 7.45 24.24
C GLU A 271 -17.98 8.41 24.48
N ASP A 272 -17.89 9.50 23.71
CA ASP A 272 -16.89 10.56 23.92
C ASP A 272 -17.24 11.42 25.14
N LEU A 273 -18.53 11.59 25.43
CA LEU A 273 -18.99 12.33 26.61
C LEU A 273 -18.74 11.56 27.91
N VAL A 274 -18.67 10.23 27.86
CA VAL A 274 -18.33 9.39 29.03
C VAL A 274 -16.86 9.54 29.42
N LYS A 275 -15.97 9.85 28.46
CA LYS A 275 -14.50 9.87 28.64
C LYS A 275 -13.94 11.15 29.27
N GLY A 276 -14.77 12.09 29.71
CA GLY A 276 -14.35 13.19 30.59
C GLY A 276 -14.47 14.60 30.03
N ASN A 277 -15.21 14.82 28.95
CA ASN A 277 -15.46 16.17 28.42
C ASN A 277 -16.61 16.89 29.16
N PHE A 278 -16.45 18.20 29.34
CA PHE A 278 -17.46 19.09 29.92
C PHE A 278 -18.58 19.37 28.90
N TYR A 279 -19.81 18.93 29.19
CA TYR A 279 -20.99 19.17 28.34
C TYR A 279 -21.90 20.22 28.98
N VAL A 280 -22.23 21.27 28.23
CA VAL A 280 -23.20 22.31 28.64
C VAL A 280 -24.49 22.10 27.87
N ALA A 281 -25.59 21.88 28.59
CA ALA A 281 -26.93 21.78 28.04
C ALA A 281 -27.62 23.15 28.11
N ASP A 282 -27.57 23.90 27.01
CA ASP A 282 -28.27 25.18 26.86
C ASP A 282 -29.73 24.92 26.43
N GLY A 283 -30.61 24.72 27.41
CA GLY A 283 -32.01 24.33 27.20
C GLY A 283 -32.24 22.96 26.55
N GLN A 284 -31.23 22.32 25.96
CA GLN A 284 -31.35 21.05 25.24
C GLN A 284 -30.13 20.14 25.44
N ILE A 285 -30.35 18.82 25.40
CA ILE A 285 -29.30 17.81 25.34
C ILE A 285 -29.30 17.17 23.95
N ARG A 286 -28.15 17.20 23.26
CA ARG A 286 -27.95 16.63 21.93
C ARG A 286 -26.80 15.63 21.95
N PHE A 287 -27.10 14.37 21.62
CA PHE A 287 -26.08 13.34 21.51
C PHE A 287 -26.40 12.32 20.41
N ALA A 288 -25.36 11.67 19.89
CA ALA A 288 -25.47 10.54 18.99
C ALA A 288 -25.31 9.23 19.77
N LEU A 289 -26.09 8.22 19.39
CA LEU A 289 -26.04 6.87 19.95
C LEU A 289 -26.31 5.85 18.85
N ILE A 290 -25.46 4.83 18.75
CA ILE A 290 -25.71 3.66 17.91
C ILE A 290 -26.59 2.67 18.67
N ASN A 291 -27.73 2.30 18.09
CA ASN A 291 -28.60 1.25 18.58
C ASN A 291 -28.45 0.01 17.70
N SER A 292 -27.74 -1.00 18.19
CA SER A 292 -27.54 -2.27 17.49
C SER A 292 -28.78 -3.19 17.50
N TYR A 293 -29.83 -2.79 18.22
CA TYR A 293 -31.06 -3.56 18.42
C TYR A 293 -32.22 -3.08 17.53
N ASN A 294 -33.33 -3.81 17.57
CA ASN A 294 -34.57 -3.39 16.92
C ASN A 294 -35.10 -2.06 17.51
N GLN A 295 -36.05 -1.46 16.79
CA GLN A 295 -36.66 -0.21 17.20
C GLN A 295 -37.34 -0.35 18.56
N GLN A 296 -37.08 0.60 19.47
CA GLN A 296 -37.54 0.53 20.86
C GLN A 296 -37.58 1.92 21.51
N GLU A 297 -38.23 2.02 22.68
CA GLU A 297 -38.19 3.23 23.50
C GLU A 297 -36.85 3.36 24.23
N LEU A 298 -36.26 4.56 24.21
CA LEU A 298 -35.06 4.88 24.96
C LEU A 298 -35.40 4.94 26.45
N LYS A 299 -34.85 4.03 27.24
CA LYS A 299 -34.97 4.05 28.70
C LYS A 299 -33.86 4.90 29.28
N TYR A 300 -34.22 6.02 29.91
CA TYR A 300 -33.25 6.89 30.55
C TYR A 300 -33.80 7.57 31.82
N SER A 301 -32.89 8.03 32.67
CA SER A 301 -33.20 8.77 33.90
C SER A 301 -32.21 9.92 34.05
N VAL A 302 -32.66 11.01 34.68
CA VAL A 302 -31.81 12.18 34.96
C VAL A 302 -31.86 12.47 36.45
N ARG A 303 -30.70 12.71 37.07
CA ARG A 303 -30.58 13.06 38.48
C ARG A 303 -29.75 14.34 38.64
N CYS A 304 -30.21 15.24 39.50
CA CYS A 304 -29.42 16.40 39.90
C CYS A 304 -28.25 15.97 40.79
N ILE A 305 -27.04 16.44 40.47
CA ILE A 305 -25.83 16.18 41.27
C ILE A 305 -25.79 17.14 42.45
N ASN A 306 -26.12 18.41 42.22
CA ASN A 306 -26.10 19.47 43.24
C ASN A 306 -27.19 19.28 44.30
N ASN A 307 -28.35 18.72 43.93
CA ASN A 307 -29.44 18.41 44.85
C ASN A 307 -29.98 16.99 44.62
N PRO A 308 -29.36 15.96 45.21
CA PRO A 308 -29.74 14.55 45.02
C PRO A 308 -31.19 14.19 45.34
N SER A 309 -31.87 14.96 46.22
CA SER A 309 -33.27 14.71 46.60
C SER A 309 -34.28 15.34 45.63
N LYS A 310 -33.83 16.23 44.73
CA LYS A 310 -34.67 16.83 43.68
C LYS A 310 -35.10 15.76 42.67
N LYS A 311 -36.41 15.55 42.55
CA LYS A 311 -36.98 14.63 41.55
C LYS A 311 -37.15 15.33 40.21
N ILE A 312 -36.53 14.79 39.17
CA ILE A 312 -36.73 15.25 37.78
C ILE A 312 -38.01 14.64 37.22
N ARG A 313 -38.92 15.48 36.73
CA ARG A 313 -40.22 15.07 36.18
C ARG A 313 -40.32 15.51 34.72
N ASN A 314 -41.33 14.98 34.02
CA ASN A 314 -41.69 15.38 32.64
C ASN A 314 -40.56 15.25 31.62
N LEU A 315 -39.78 14.16 31.69
CA LEU A 315 -38.80 13.84 30.65
C LEU A 315 -39.52 13.31 29.39
N PRO A 316 -39.11 13.74 28.18
CA PRO A 316 -39.75 13.32 26.94
C PRO A 316 -39.52 11.83 26.66
N LYS A 317 -40.53 11.16 26.09
CA LYS A 317 -40.38 9.78 25.60
C LYS A 317 -39.74 9.79 24.21
N LEU A 318 -38.69 8.99 24.03
CA LEU A 318 -37.90 8.95 22.80
C LEU A 318 -37.86 7.54 22.24
N ARG A 319 -37.83 7.40 20.91
CA ARG A 319 -37.71 6.12 20.21
C ARG A 319 -36.41 6.03 19.45
N LEU A 320 -35.71 4.91 19.59
CA LEU A 320 -34.50 4.57 18.85
C LEU A 320 -34.84 3.71 17.64
N LYS A 321 -34.31 4.07 16.48
CA LYS A 321 -34.25 3.19 15.29
C LYS A 321 -33.00 2.32 15.34
N ARG A 322 -32.93 1.25 14.55
CA ARG A 322 -31.68 0.48 14.39
C ARG A 322 -30.64 1.34 13.67
N GLY A 323 -29.38 1.28 14.10
CA GLY A 323 -28.29 2.08 13.55
C GLY A 323 -28.05 3.39 14.33
N GLN A 324 -27.49 4.39 13.67
CA GLN A 324 -27.12 5.66 14.30
C GLN A 324 -28.35 6.54 14.54
N ASN A 325 -28.53 6.99 15.78
CA ASN A 325 -29.60 7.90 16.19
C ASN A 325 -29.02 9.22 16.67
N LYS A 326 -29.53 10.33 16.15
CA LYS A 326 -29.26 11.68 16.65
C LYS A 326 -30.40 12.08 17.58
N ILE A 327 -30.13 12.17 18.88
CA ILE A 327 -31.13 12.37 19.93
C ILE A 327 -31.09 13.81 20.42
N ASN A 328 -32.25 14.47 20.41
CA ASN A 328 -32.46 15.78 21.02
C ASN A 328 -33.49 15.65 22.17
N ILE A 329 -33.09 16.04 23.38
CA ILE A 329 -33.95 16.14 24.55
C ILE A 329 -34.12 17.62 24.87
N ASP A 330 -35.31 18.14 24.64
CA ASP A 330 -35.66 19.51 25.01
C ASP A 330 -35.97 19.60 26.51
N LEU A 331 -35.25 20.48 27.20
CA LEU A 331 -35.37 20.77 28.63
C LEU A 331 -35.83 22.21 28.90
N SER A 332 -35.91 23.06 27.87
CA SER A 332 -36.12 24.50 27.99
C SER A 332 -37.37 24.88 28.81
N HIS A 333 -38.43 24.08 28.71
CA HIS A 333 -39.70 24.28 29.41
C HIS A 333 -39.86 23.39 30.65
N ASN A 334 -38.79 22.76 31.13
CA ASN A 334 -38.84 21.85 32.27
C ASN A 334 -38.32 22.51 33.56
N PHE A 335 -39.26 22.98 34.38
CA PHE A 335 -39.00 23.60 35.69
C PHE A 335 -38.32 22.68 36.73
N SER A 336 -38.09 21.40 36.40
CA SER A 336 -37.29 20.50 37.25
C SER A 336 -35.79 20.81 37.18
N PHE A 337 -35.34 21.61 36.21
CA PHE A 337 -33.94 21.98 36.01
C PHE A 337 -33.66 23.39 36.55
N ASP A 338 -32.59 23.51 37.33
CA ASP A 338 -32.12 24.78 37.89
C ASP A 338 -30.93 25.26 37.07
N ASP A 339 -30.91 26.55 36.74
CA ASP A 339 -29.78 27.15 36.03
C ASP A 339 -28.46 26.95 36.80
N ASN A 340 -27.38 26.67 36.08
CA ASN A 340 -26.05 26.36 36.60
C ASN A 340 -25.91 25.08 37.44
N TYR A 341 -26.92 24.21 37.45
CA TYR A 341 -26.82 22.94 38.17
C TYR A 341 -26.27 21.84 37.26
N SER A 342 -25.48 20.94 37.85
CA SER A 342 -24.95 19.76 37.19
C SER A 342 -25.89 18.58 37.37
N TYR A 343 -26.06 17.82 36.29
CA TYR A 343 -26.94 16.66 36.20
C TYR A 343 -26.18 15.47 35.63
N ILE A 344 -26.69 14.28 35.94
CA ILE A 344 -26.26 13.04 35.29
C ILE A 344 -27.47 12.34 34.70
N MET A 345 -27.41 12.11 33.38
CA MET A 345 -28.33 11.24 32.67
C MET A 345 -27.75 9.84 32.58
N LYS A 346 -28.56 8.83 32.87
CA LYS A 346 -28.23 7.42 32.67
C LYS A 346 -29.17 6.81 31.65
N ILE A 347 -28.61 6.19 30.63
CA ILE A 347 -29.32 5.46 29.57
C ILE A 347 -29.11 3.97 29.82
N GLN A 348 -30.19 3.20 29.71
CA GLN A 348 -30.17 1.75 29.81
C GLN A 348 -30.40 1.13 28.42
N MET A 349 -29.43 0.33 27.98
CA MET A 349 -29.51 -0.42 26.73
C MET A 349 -30.18 -1.79 26.95
N PRO A 350 -30.64 -2.47 25.89
CA PRO A 350 -31.33 -3.77 26.00
C PRO A 350 -30.50 -4.90 26.56
N ASP A 351 -29.19 -4.89 26.32
CA ASP A 351 -28.22 -5.83 26.91
C ASP A 351 -27.99 -5.60 28.41
N GLY A 352 -28.62 -4.59 29.00
CA GLY A 352 -28.40 -4.19 30.39
C GLY A 352 -27.21 -3.27 30.59
N SER A 353 -26.42 -2.97 29.54
CA SER A 353 -25.36 -1.98 29.63
C SER A 353 -25.93 -0.59 29.91
N GLN A 354 -25.18 0.21 30.66
CA GLN A 354 -25.55 1.57 31.01
C GLN A 354 -24.54 2.56 30.45
N LYS A 355 -25.05 3.60 29.80
CA LYS A 355 -24.26 4.76 29.38
C LYS A 355 -24.65 5.96 30.23
N SER A 356 -23.69 6.82 30.59
CA SER A 356 -23.97 8.00 31.41
C SER A 356 -23.41 9.28 30.82
N LEU A 357 -24.22 10.33 30.80
CA LEU A 357 -23.84 11.67 30.36
C LEU A 357 -23.93 12.64 31.54
N ARG A 358 -22.83 13.31 31.88
CA ARG A 358 -22.85 14.43 32.84
C ARG A 358 -22.96 15.74 32.08
N PHE A 359 -23.76 16.67 32.58
CA PHE A 359 -23.93 17.98 31.95
C PHE A 359 -24.21 19.10 32.96
N LEU A 360 -23.78 20.31 32.63
CA LEU A 360 -24.22 21.55 33.28
C LEU A 360 -25.46 22.06 32.55
N TYR A 361 -26.56 22.32 33.27
CA TYR A 361 -27.74 22.96 32.67
C TYR A 361 -27.57 24.47 32.66
N LYS A 362 -27.88 25.07 31.51
CA LYS A 362 -28.01 26.52 31.33
C LYS A 362 -29.41 26.80 30.83
N GLN A 363 -30.09 27.72 31.50
CA GLN A 363 -31.36 28.23 31.00
C GLN A 363 -31.08 29.07 29.74
N PRO A 364 -31.76 28.79 28.61
CA PRO A 364 -31.54 29.57 27.40
C PRO A 364 -31.88 31.05 27.64
N ALA A 365 -31.06 31.94 27.09
CA ALA A 365 -31.37 33.37 27.07
C ALA A 365 -32.61 33.61 26.19
N GLU A 366 -33.55 34.43 26.67
CA GLU A 366 -34.74 34.84 25.92
C GLU A 366 -34.38 35.63 24.64
#